data_AF-A0A101P1G3-F1
#
_entry.id   AF-A0A101P1G3-F1
#
_cell.length_a   1.000
_cell.length_b   1.000
_cell.length_c   1.000
_cell.angle_alpha   90.00
_cell.angle_beta   90.00
_cell.angle_gamma   90.00
#
_symmetry.space_group_name_H-M   'P 1'
#
loop_
_entity.id
_entity.type
_entity.pdbx_description
1 polymer ?
#
loop_
_entity_poly.entity_id
_entity_poly.type
_entity_poly.pdbx_seq_one_letter_code
_entity_poly.pdbx_strand_id
1 'polypeptide(L)'
;MTSLFGKLLAKSSAGQPPVPYAGRGFLRQSMMDGGADPTSYMRAYGASGTVFSIVSMLARQTAKKGWHLYRQQPQDGRRRYTTGDRGSDERTEVIKHQAISVWQRPNPFMSGFQLRELAQTYLDLTGEAYLIVQRDSRATFPTGLWPVRPDRIDPIPSRDDYLAGYVYRGPSGEAVPLQPNEVIQVKYPNPFDPYRGLGPIQAILVDIDAARYSAQWNRNFFLNSATPGGVIQVDRRLSDDEWNEFTSRWREAHRGVGAAHRVAVLEQGAQWVPNSMSMKDMDFGNLRNVSRDVIREAFSIHKAILGTTDDVNRANSVTAQEHFESFLLTDRLDRWRDTLNCCYLPLFGSTGEGVELDYEDPVTSNREADALELQSKASAAQTLVNAGYEPHAVLETVGLPDMDVVEKATQEPALPPGWVAAPAPGESGTEQPAPNAPSKGAAVGALFREDIENAQRWVAVAHHDENTCKPCADNDGQTYKNRADAYADYPDGQGYKDCIGAEYGNQCRCTVVKRRKDNNETTDALEALMARQLAWNRAGA
;
A
#
# COMPACT_ATOMS: atom_id res chain seq x y z
N MET A 1 21.90 18.22 -25.19
CA MET A 1 21.75 19.67 -25.43
C MET A 1 20.27 20.00 -25.51
N THR A 2 19.72 20.67 -24.50
CA THR A 2 18.35 21.19 -24.50
C THR A 2 18.27 22.34 -25.50
N SER A 3 17.52 22.18 -26.60
CA SER A 3 17.47 23.20 -27.65
C SER A 3 16.87 24.50 -27.08
N LEU A 4 17.48 25.63 -27.41
CA LEU A 4 17.05 26.96 -26.97
C LEU A 4 15.57 27.25 -27.32
N PHE A 5 15.03 26.57 -28.34
CA PHE A 5 13.63 26.67 -28.75
C PHE A 5 12.65 26.18 -27.67
N GLY A 6 12.98 25.13 -26.91
CA GLY A 6 12.13 24.62 -25.83
C GLY A 6 12.04 25.58 -24.62
N LYS A 7 13.08 26.38 -24.38
CA LYS A 7 13.10 27.38 -23.28
C LYS A 7 12.39 28.69 -23.65
N LEU A 8 12.32 29.03 -24.92
CA LEU A 8 11.69 30.27 -25.42
C LEU A 8 10.16 30.16 -25.53
N LEU A 9 9.63 28.97 -25.81
CA LEU A 9 8.17 28.71 -25.81
C LEU A 9 7.58 28.66 -24.39
N ALA A 10 8.37 28.27 -23.39
CA ALA A 10 7.93 28.18 -22.00
C ALA A 10 7.77 29.56 -21.28
N LYS A 11 7.93 30.70 -21.97
CA LYS A 11 8.05 32.01 -21.29
C LYS A 11 6.93 33.02 -21.52
N SER A 12 6.01 32.83 -22.48
CA SER A 12 4.94 33.83 -22.73
C SER A 12 3.53 33.43 -22.29
N SER A 13 3.29 32.19 -21.88
CA SER A 13 1.98 31.73 -21.36
C SER A 13 2.09 30.64 -20.28
N ALA A 14 3.27 30.07 -20.07
CA ALA A 14 3.45 28.77 -19.44
C ALA A 14 3.12 28.71 -17.93
N GLY A 15 2.83 29.83 -17.28
CA GLY A 15 2.53 29.90 -15.85
C GLY A 15 1.10 30.29 -15.51
N GLN A 16 0.27 30.66 -16.49
CA GLN A 16 -1.11 31.03 -16.23
C GLN A 16 -2.03 29.86 -16.52
N PRO A 17 -2.94 29.50 -15.59
CA PRO A 17 -3.91 28.45 -15.84
C PRO A 17 -4.88 28.88 -16.95
N PRO A 18 -5.38 27.92 -17.76
CA PRO A 18 -6.35 28.21 -18.83
C PRO A 18 -7.71 28.68 -18.30
N VAL A 19 -7.98 28.42 -17.01
CA VAL A 19 -9.18 28.86 -16.31
C VAL A 19 -8.84 29.44 -14.93
N PRO A 20 -9.71 30.29 -14.36
CA PRO A 20 -9.45 30.90 -13.06
C PRO A 20 -9.62 29.91 -11.89
N TYR A 21 -8.53 29.59 -11.20
CA TYR A 21 -8.55 28.70 -10.01
C TYR A 21 -8.83 29.43 -8.69
N ALA A 22 -8.59 30.75 -8.63
CA ALA A 22 -8.78 31.58 -7.45
C ALA A 22 -9.84 32.66 -7.70
N GLY A 23 -10.62 32.95 -6.65
CA GLY A 23 -11.58 34.05 -6.70
C GLY A 23 -10.85 35.39 -6.79
N ARG A 24 -11.49 36.40 -7.39
CA ARG A 24 -10.94 37.77 -7.46
C ARG A 24 -10.79 38.43 -6.08
N GLY A 25 -11.38 37.84 -5.03
CA GLY A 25 -11.18 38.18 -3.61
C GLY A 25 -10.97 36.93 -2.75
N PHE A 26 -10.09 37.03 -1.75
CA PHE A 26 -9.69 35.92 -0.88
C PHE A 26 -10.71 35.76 0.27
N LEU A 27 -11.80 35.02 0.07
CA LEU A 27 -12.72 34.65 1.15
C LEU A 27 -12.68 33.14 1.39
N ARG A 28 -12.36 32.76 2.63
CA ARG A 28 -12.39 31.38 3.13
C ARG A 28 -13.81 30.84 2.99
N GLN A 29 -14.01 29.88 2.09
CA GLN A 29 -15.27 29.17 1.97
C GLN A 29 -15.47 28.29 3.21
N SER A 30 -16.60 28.49 3.90
CA SER A 30 -17.00 27.72 5.08
C SER A 30 -17.37 26.29 4.71
N MET A 31 -16.93 25.32 5.51
CA MET A 31 -17.11 23.87 5.30
C MET A 31 -18.55 23.36 5.61
N MET A 32 -19.50 24.24 5.94
CA MET A 32 -20.73 23.89 6.68
C MET A 32 -22.06 24.05 5.90
N ASP A 33 -22.07 24.15 4.57
CA ASP A 33 -23.33 24.38 3.84
C ASP A 33 -23.91 23.12 3.18
N GLY A 34 -25.04 22.62 3.69
CA GLY A 34 -25.59 21.28 3.49
C GLY A 34 -26.63 21.15 2.38
N GLY A 35 -26.20 21.20 1.12
CA GLY A 35 -26.95 20.69 -0.04
C GLY A 35 -26.33 19.41 -0.59
N ALA A 36 -27.13 18.52 -1.19
CA ALA A 36 -26.66 17.43 -2.05
C ALA A 36 -26.11 18.02 -3.36
N ASP A 37 -24.91 18.57 -3.26
CA ASP A 37 -24.14 19.23 -4.31
C ASP A 37 -22.88 18.39 -4.57
N PRO A 38 -22.24 18.37 -5.75
CA PRO A 38 -20.99 17.63 -5.94
C PRO A 38 -19.88 17.98 -4.94
N THR A 39 -19.99 19.13 -4.26
CA THR A 39 -19.15 19.47 -3.09
C THR A 39 -19.35 18.55 -1.88
N SER A 40 -20.54 17.99 -1.67
CA SER A 40 -20.85 17.07 -0.57
C SER A 40 -20.02 15.78 -0.62
N TYR A 41 -19.84 15.19 -1.80
CA TYR A 41 -18.99 14.00 -1.99
C TYR A 41 -17.52 14.31 -1.68
N MET A 42 -17.04 15.48 -2.11
CA MET A 42 -15.68 15.94 -1.79
C MET A 42 -15.50 16.24 -0.30
N ARG A 43 -16.55 16.68 0.41
CA ARG A 43 -16.50 16.84 1.87
C ARG A 43 -16.43 15.51 2.61
N ALA A 44 -17.00 14.43 2.06
CA ALA A 44 -16.90 13.09 2.65
C ALA A 44 -15.43 12.65 2.83
N TYR A 45 -14.55 13.06 1.91
CA TYR A 45 -13.10 12.84 1.99
C TYR A 45 -12.47 13.46 3.24
N GLY A 46 -12.92 14.65 3.68
CA GLY A 46 -12.43 15.29 4.91
C GLY A 46 -13.18 14.88 6.18
N ALA A 47 -14.41 14.38 6.05
CA ALA A 47 -15.28 14.06 7.18
C ALA A 47 -15.15 12.61 7.67
N SER A 48 -14.79 11.66 6.81
CA SER A 48 -14.65 10.25 7.14
C SER A 48 -13.21 9.77 6.97
N GLY A 49 -12.56 9.38 8.07
CA GLY A 49 -11.19 8.86 8.05
C GLY A 49 -11.06 7.56 7.24
N THR A 50 -12.11 6.74 7.17
CA THR A 50 -12.12 5.51 6.36
C THR A 50 -12.15 5.84 4.88
N VAL A 51 -13.03 6.76 4.45
CA VAL A 51 -13.09 7.24 3.06
C VAL A 51 -11.74 7.86 2.67
N PHE A 52 -11.20 8.75 3.51
CA PHE A 52 -9.88 9.35 3.30
C PHE A 52 -8.80 8.28 3.07
N SER A 53 -8.74 7.26 3.93
CA SER A 53 -7.72 6.21 3.85
C SER A 53 -7.79 5.40 2.56
N ILE A 54 -9.00 5.01 2.14
CA ILE A 54 -9.23 4.19 0.95
C ILE A 54 -8.92 4.99 -0.31
N VAL A 55 -9.54 6.17 -0.45
CA VAL A 55 -9.40 7.01 -1.64
C VAL A 55 -7.96 7.50 -1.80
N SER A 56 -7.32 7.98 -0.72
CA SER A 56 -5.93 8.44 -0.80
C SER A 56 -4.96 7.31 -1.11
N MET A 57 -5.24 6.09 -0.66
CA MET A 57 -4.40 4.95 -0.98
C MET A 57 -4.55 4.55 -2.44
N LEU A 58 -5.78 4.37 -2.94
CA LEU A 58 -6.06 4.06 -4.34
C LEU A 58 -5.45 5.12 -5.25
N ALA A 59 -5.73 6.40 -4.99
CA ALA A 59 -5.20 7.52 -5.77
C ALA A 59 -3.67 7.55 -5.82
N ARG A 60 -2.99 7.36 -4.69
CA ARG A 60 -1.51 7.30 -4.65
C ARG A 60 -0.95 6.10 -5.40
N GLN A 61 -1.55 4.92 -5.24
CA GLN A 61 -1.06 3.71 -5.91
C GLN A 61 -1.25 3.80 -7.43
N THR A 62 -2.40 4.30 -7.90
CA THR A 62 -2.63 4.59 -9.31
C THR A 62 -1.66 5.66 -9.83
N ALA A 63 -1.42 6.73 -9.08
CA ALA A 63 -0.53 7.81 -9.51
C ALA A 63 0.96 7.43 -9.55
N LYS A 64 1.37 6.47 -8.71
CA LYS A 64 2.74 6.00 -8.58
C LYS A 64 3.25 5.25 -9.80
N LYS A 65 2.36 4.54 -10.52
CA LYS A 65 2.76 3.70 -11.65
C LYS A 65 3.37 4.54 -12.78
N GLY A 66 4.47 4.04 -13.33
CA GLY A 66 5.15 4.63 -14.48
C GLY A 66 4.28 4.58 -15.72
N TRP A 67 4.41 5.58 -16.58
CA TRP A 67 3.73 5.64 -17.88
C TRP A 67 4.79 5.76 -18.96
N HIS A 68 4.62 4.98 -20.02
CA HIS A 68 5.53 4.88 -21.14
C HIS A 68 4.75 5.03 -22.45
N LEU A 69 5.42 5.55 -23.48
CA LEU A 69 4.85 5.68 -24.81
C LEU A 69 5.49 4.64 -25.71
N TYR A 70 4.70 3.85 -26.41
CA TYR A 70 5.15 2.81 -27.31
C TYR A 70 4.70 3.12 -28.74
N ARG A 71 5.48 2.67 -29.73
CA ARG A 71 5.01 2.65 -31.12
C ARG A 71 4.07 1.47 -31.31
N GLN A 72 2.91 1.71 -31.93
CA GLN A 72 2.01 0.64 -32.36
C GLN A 72 2.73 -0.17 -33.44
N GLN A 73 3.08 -1.41 -33.13
CA GLN A 73 3.57 -2.37 -34.11
C GLN A 73 2.38 -3.02 -34.82
N PRO A 74 2.53 -3.48 -36.08
CA PRO A 74 1.51 -4.32 -36.70
C PRO A 74 1.31 -5.53 -35.78
N GLN A 75 0.10 -5.73 -35.25
CA GLN A 75 -0.21 -6.95 -34.52
C GLN A 75 -0.02 -8.11 -35.49
N ASP A 76 1.00 -8.94 -35.27
CA ASP A 76 1.11 -10.21 -35.96
C ASP A 76 -0.19 -10.98 -35.65
N GLY A 77 -0.95 -11.39 -36.66
CA GLY A 77 -2.35 -11.86 -36.55
C GLY A 77 -2.54 -13.17 -35.77
N ARG A 78 -1.56 -13.58 -34.96
CA ARG A 78 -1.53 -14.77 -34.12
C ARG A 78 -2.25 -14.49 -32.80
N ARG A 79 -3.28 -15.29 -32.47
CA ARG A 79 -3.88 -15.30 -31.13
C ARG A 79 -2.91 -15.94 -30.15
N ARG A 80 -2.37 -15.18 -29.19
CA ARG A 80 -1.54 -15.69 -28.09
C ARG A 80 -2.44 -16.29 -27.01
N TYR A 81 -2.07 -17.47 -26.49
CA TYR A 81 -2.86 -18.23 -25.51
C TYR A 81 -2.27 -18.19 -24.09
N THR A 82 -1.20 -17.42 -23.86
CA THR A 82 -0.44 -17.41 -22.59
C THR A 82 -0.21 -15.98 -22.08
N THR A 83 -0.48 -15.76 -20.79
CA THR A 83 -0.40 -14.45 -20.11
C THR A 83 1.05 -13.95 -19.92
N GLY A 84 2.04 -14.84 -20.01
CA GLY A 84 3.47 -14.53 -19.83
C GLY A 84 4.28 -14.43 -21.13
N ASP A 85 3.62 -14.34 -22.28
CA ASP A 85 4.27 -14.42 -23.60
C ASP A 85 4.80 -13.07 -24.07
N ARG A 86 6.03 -12.75 -23.65
CA ARG A 86 6.83 -11.65 -24.21
C ARG A 86 7.68 -12.14 -25.39
N GLY A 87 7.03 -12.78 -26.37
CA GLY A 87 7.65 -13.05 -27.68
C GLY A 87 8.13 -11.76 -28.37
N SER A 88 8.71 -11.87 -29.56
CA SER A 88 9.38 -10.82 -30.37
C SER A 88 8.59 -9.53 -30.70
N ASP A 89 7.41 -9.32 -30.10
CA ASP A 89 6.65 -8.06 -30.06
C ASP A 89 7.27 -7.11 -29.01
N GLU A 90 8.56 -6.86 -29.11
CA GLU A 90 9.23 -5.90 -28.25
C GLU A 90 8.74 -4.49 -28.66
N ARG A 91 7.66 -4.03 -28.01
CA ARG A 91 7.07 -2.72 -28.24
C ARG A 91 8.17 -1.67 -28.15
N THR A 92 8.41 -0.96 -29.25
CA THR A 92 9.50 0.03 -29.28
C THR A 92 9.09 1.26 -28.48
N GLU A 93 9.76 1.49 -27.35
CA GLU A 93 9.50 2.65 -26.50
C GLU A 93 9.95 3.96 -27.18
N VAL A 94 9.06 4.94 -27.19
CA VAL A 94 9.30 6.30 -27.66
C VAL A 94 9.67 7.18 -26.46
N ILE A 95 10.97 7.30 -26.23
CA ILE A 95 11.53 8.03 -25.07
C ILE A 95 11.21 9.54 -25.11
N LYS A 96 11.19 10.14 -26.30
CA LYS A 96 11.01 11.59 -26.48
C LYS A 96 9.76 11.89 -27.27
N HIS A 97 8.70 12.27 -26.57
CA HIS A 97 7.48 12.79 -27.15
C HIS A 97 6.87 13.89 -26.26
N GLN A 98 6.17 14.85 -26.85
CA GLN A 98 5.55 15.93 -26.07
C GLN A 98 4.43 15.38 -25.16
N ALA A 99 3.68 14.37 -25.62
CA ALA A 99 2.60 13.77 -24.83
C ALA A 99 3.09 13.17 -23.51
N ILE A 100 4.20 12.42 -23.53
CA ILE A 100 4.77 11.88 -22.29
C ILE A 100 5.39 12.98 -21.42
N SER A 101 5.99 14.00 -22.04
CA SER A 101 6.58 15.14 -21.32
C SER A 101 5.52 15.94 -20.54
N VAL A 102 4.38 16.23 -21.17
CA VAL A 102 3.24 16.89 -20.52
C VAL A 102 2.60 15.98 -19.47
N TRP A 103 2.53 14.67 -19.70
CA TRP A 103 2.00 13.73 -18.69
C TRP A 103 2.89 13.62 -17.44
N GLN A 104 4.21 13.74 -17.59
CA GLN A 104 5.17 13.72 -16.49
C GLN A 104 5.25 15.08 -15.76
N ARG A 105 5.12 16.19 -16.49
CA ARG A 105 5.13 17.56 -15.95
C ARG A 105 4.01 18.38 -16.60
N PRO A 106 2.77 18.30 -16.08
CA PRO A 106 1.59 18.84 -16.73
C PRO A 106 1.49 20.36 -16.65
N ASN A 107 2.04 20.97 -15.60
CA ASN A 107 2.16 22.42 -15.49
C ASN A 107 3.33 22.76 -14.54
N PRO A 108 3.70 24.04 -14.37
CA PRO A 108 4.85 24.41 -13.53
C PRO A 108 4.66 24.15 -12.03
N PHE A 109 3.42 24.00 -11.56
CA PHE A 109 3.07 23.96 -10.13
C PHE A 109 2.82 22.56 -9.59
N MET A 110 2.58 21.58 -10.46
CA MET A 110 2.37 20.19 -10.06
C MET A 110 3.18 19.21 -10.89
N SER A 111 3.64 18.14 -10.25
CA SER A 111 4.20 16.98 -10.93
C SER A 111 3.10 16.12 -11.57
N GLY A 112 3.47 15.24 -12.50
CA GLY A 112 2.54 14.26 -13.06
C GLY A 112 1.94 13.34 -12.00
N PHE A 113 2.70 13.02 -10.95
CA PHE A 113 2.18 12.26 -9.81
C PHE A 113 1.05 13.01 -9.10
N GLN A 114 1.26 14.28 -8.77
CA GLN A 114 0.25 15.11 -8.09
C GLN A 114 -1.01 15.31 -8.95
N LEU A 115 -0.85 15.45 -10.27
CA LEU A 115 -1.97 15.51 -11.20
C LEU A 115 -2.80 14.22 -11.15
N ARG A 116 -2.16 13.07 -11.34
CA ARG A 116 -2.84 11.77 -11.34
C ARG A 116 -3.48 11.46 -10.00
N GLU A 117 -2.80 11.77 -8.90
CA GLU A 117 -3.31 11.58 -7.54
C GLU A 117 -4.57 12.42 -7.32
N LEU A 118 -4.54 13.70 -7.68
CA LEU A 118 -5.69 14.58 -7.52
C LEU A 118 -6.85 14.19 -8.45
N ALA A 119 -6.55 13.87 -9.71
CA ALA A 119 -7.57 13.48 -10.67
C ALA A 119 -8.22 12.13 -10.31
N GLN A 120 -7.43 11.14 -9.87
CA GLN A 120 -7.98 9.87 -9.38
C GLN A 120 -8.80 10.07 -8.10
N THR A 121 -8.38 10.99 -7.22
CA THR A 121 -9.18 11.38 -6.05
C THR A 121 -10.55 11.94 -6.47
N TYR A 122 -10.61 12.82 -7.48
CA TYR A 122 -11.89 13.30 -8.01
C TYR A 122 -12.74 12.19 -8.62
N LEU A 123 -12.11 11.30 -9.39
CA LEU A 123 -12.77 10.16 -10.03
C LEU A 123 -13.42 9.23 -8.98
N ASP A 124 -12.70 8.87 -7.92
CA ASP A 124 -13.22 8.00 -6.87
C ASP A 124 -14.26 8.68 -5.96
N LEU A 125 -14.21 10.00 -5.79
CA LEU A 125 -15.18 10.74 -4.98
C LEU A 125 -16.47 11.07 -5.73
N THR A 126 -16.37 11.47 -6.99
CA THR A 126 -17.50 12.02 -7.76
C THR A 126 -17.90 11.19 -8.97
N GLY A 127 -17.11 10.17 -9.30
CA GLY A 127 -17.31 9.36 -10.51
C GLY A 127 -16.66 9.92 -11.75
N GLU A 128 -16.06 11.11 -11.67
CA GLU A 128 -15.46 11.77 -12.81
C GLU A 128 -14.29 12.68 -12.44
N ALA A 129 -13.41 12.90 -13.41
CA ALA A 129 -12.28 13.81 -13.31
C ALA A 129 -12.11 14.54 -14.64
N TYR A 130 -11.74 15.81 -14.55
CA TYR A 130 -11.60 16.68 -15.72
C TYR A 130 -10.21 17.32 -15.73
N LEU A 131 -9.55 17.21 -16.88
CA LEU A 131 -8.30 17.90 -17.16
C LEU A 131 -8.53 18.92 -18.26
N ILE A 132 -8.29 20.20 -17.97
CA ILE A 132 -8.33 21.25 -18.99
C ILE A 132 -6.98 21.28 -19.69
N VAL A 133 -7.05 21.26 -21.02
CA VAL A 133 -5.89 21.26 -21.91
C VAL A 133 -5.42 22.69 -22.09
N GLN A 134 -4.19 22.96 -21.67
CA GLN A 134 -3.54 24.24 -21.96
C GLN A 134 -2.92 24.19 -23.36
N ARG A 135 -3.18 25.21 -24.16
CA ARG A 135 -2.55 25.44 -25.46
C ARG A 135 -1.85 26.79 -25.46
N ASP A 136 -0.74 26.88 -26.18
CA ASP A 136 -0.10 28.15 -26.51
C ASP A 136 -0.48 28.53 -27.94
N SER A 137 -0.78 29.81 -28.19
CA SER A 137 -0.96 30.39 -29.52
C SER A 137 0.14 30.03 -30.55
N ARG A 138 1.34 29.66 -30.08
CA ARG A 138 2.50 29.30 -30.92
C ARG A 138 2.64 27.80 -31.19
N ALA A 139 1.82 26.96 -30.55
CA ALA A 139 1.90 25.51 -30.66
C ALA A 139 0.54 24.93 -31.09
N THR A 140 0.57 23.96 -32.01
CA THR A 140 -0.64 23.26 -32.46
C THR A 140 -1.03 22.10 -31.53
N PHE A 141 -0.15 21.71 -30.62
CA PHE A 141 -0.31 20.61 -29.68
C PHE A 141 -0.47 21.10 -28.23
N PRO A 142 -1.02 20.28 -27.32
CA PRO A 142 -1.11 20.59 -25.89
C PRO A 142 0.25 20.91 -25.26
N THR A 143 0.30 22.01 -24.50
CA THR A 143 1.49 22.43 -23.75
C THR A 143 1.38 22.14 -22.26
N GLY A 144 0.19 21.84 -21.75
CA GLY A 144 -0.04 21.53 -20.35
C GLY A 144 -1.41 20.94 -20.05
N LEU A 145 -1.57 20.43 -18.83
CA LEU A 145 -2.81 19.88 -18.30
C LEU A 145 -3.09 20.44 -16.91
N TRP A 146 -4.37 20.73 -16.65
CA TRP A 146 -4.81 21.39 -15.43
C TRP A 146 -6.04 20.66 -14.85
N PRO A 147 -5.91 19.99 -13.68
CA PRO A 147 -7.02 19.28 -13.08
C PRO A 147 -7.99 20.29 -12.49
N VAL A 148 -9.27 20.20 -12.83
CA VAL A 148 -10.30 21.05 -12.23
C VAL A 148 -11.22 20.23 -11.34
N ARG A 149 -11.82 20.91 -10.37
CA ARG A 149 -12.82 20.26 -9.52
C ARG A 149 -14.06 19.92 -10.37
N PRO A 150 -14.60 18.69 -10.26
CA PRO A 150 -15.77 18.27 -11.02
C PRO A 150 -17.03 19.10 -10.77
N ASP A 151 -17.20 19.67 -9.57
CA ASP A 151 -18.34 20.53 -9.22
C ASP A 151 -18.38 21.86 -9.99
N ARG A 152 -17.26 22.23 -10.64
CA ARG A 152 -17.11 23.50 -11.35
C ARG A 152 -17.17 23.34 -12.85
N ILE A 153 -17.53 22.17 -13.37
CA ILE A 153 -17.59 21.95 -14.81
C ILE A 153 -18.84 21.17 -15.20
N ASP A 154 -19.53 21.69 -16.21
CA ASP A 154 -20.77 21.13 -16.73
C ASP A 154 -20.59 20.76 -18.22
N PRO A 155 -20.63 19.47 -18.62
CA PRO A 155 -20.87 19.09 -20.01
C PRO A 155 -22.20 19.66 -20.49
N ILE A 156 -22.19 20.19 -21.71
CA ILE A 156 -23.36 20.75 -22.39
C ILE A 156 -23.77 19.78 -23.50
N PRO A 157 -24.90 19.06 -23.36
CA PRO A 157 -25.41 18.17 -24.39
C PRO A 157 -25.63 18.90 -25.72
N SER A 158 -25.29 18.26 -26.83
CA SER A 158 -25.68 18.70 -28.17
C SER A 158 -26.81 17.83 -28.68
N ARG A 159 -27.75 18.45 -29.41
CA ARG A 159 -28.82 17.70 -30.09
C ARG A 159 -28.28 16.85 -31.24
N ASP A 160 -27.25 17.33 -31.92
CA ASP A 160 -26.78 16.78 -33.19
C ASP A 160 -25.45 16.01 -33.05
N ASP A 161 -24.53 16.50 -32.21
CA ASP A 161 -23.14 15.99 -32.10
C ASP A 161 -22.84 15.28 -30.76
N TYR A 162 -23.89 14.87 -30.03
CA TYR A 162 -23.83 14.34 -28.64
C TYR A 162 -23.37 15.37 -27.59
N LEU A 163 -22.23 16.04 -27.77
CA LEU A 163 -21.66 17.01 -26.82
C LEU A 163 -21.27 18.32 -27.52
N ALA A 164 -21.83 19.44 -27.08
CA ALA A 164 -21.51 20.76 -27.63
C ALA A 164 -20.21 21.34 -27.05
N GLY A 165 -19.88 20.98 -25.80
CA GLY A 165 -18.71 21.46 -25.08
C GLY A 165 -18.92 21.36 -23.58
N TYR A 166 -18.15 22.17 -22.84
CA TYR A 166 -18.23 22.27 -21.39
C TYR A 166 -18.34 23.73 -20.96
N VAL A 167 -18.90 23.96 -19.78
CA VAL A 167 -18.87 25.27 -19.11
C VAL A 167 -18.15 25.12 -17.78
N TYR A 168 -17.03 25.80 -17.64
CA TYR A 168 -16.33 25.92 -16.36
C TYR A 168 -16.84 27.12 -15.58
N ARG A 169 -17.19 26.91 -14.30
CA ARG A 169 -17.63 27.94 -13.36
C ARG A 169 -16.48 28.30 -12.43
N GLY A 170 -15.87 29.44 -12.66
CA GLY A 170 -14.80 29.96 -11.83
C GLY A 170 -15.28 30.28 -10.40
N PRO A 171 -14.37 30.37 -9.42
CA PRO A 171 -14.70 30.65 -8.03
C PRO A 171 -15.43 31.99 -7.83
N SER A 172 -15.30 32.93 -8.75
CA SER A 172 -15.99 34.24 -8.73
C SER A 172 -17.35 34.22 -9.42
N GLY A 173 -17.83 33.06 -9.87
CA GLY A 173 -19.07 32.90 -10.63
C GLY A 173 -18.94 33.16 -12.14
N GLU A 174 -17.72 33.38 -12.65
CA GLU A 174 -17.50 33.55 -14.10
C GLU A 174 -17.69 32.22 -14.83
N ALA A 175 -18.45 32.24 -15.92
CA ALA A 175 -18.66 31.08 -16.78
C ALA A 175 -17.70 31.15 -17.98
N VAL A 176 -16.84 30.15 -18.11
CA VAL A 176 -15.88 30.00 -19.19
C VAL A 176 -16.35 28.85 -20.09
N PRO A 177 -16.83 29.13 -21.32
CA PRO A 177 -17.15 28.09 -22.27
C PRO A 177 -15.86 27.43 -22.78
N LEU A 178 -15.88 26.10 -22.88
CA LEU A 178 -14.76 25.27 -23.33
C LEU A 178 -15.25 24.33 -24.43
N GLN A 179 -14.44 24.14 -25.46
CA GLN A 179 -14.72 23.20 -26.55
C GLN A 179 -14.48 21.74 -26.09
N PRO A 180 -15.09 20.74 -26.77
CA PRO A 180 -14.86 19.33 -26.44
C PRO A 180 -13.38 18.91 -26.46
N ASN A 181 -12.56 19.51 -27.32
CA ASN A 181 -11.13 19.21 -27.44
C ASN A 181 -10.22 19.99 -26.45
N GLU A 182 -10.82 20.82 -25.59
CA GLU A 182 -10.13 21.58 -24.53
C GLU A 182 -10.25 20.88 -23.16
N VAL A 183 -11.04 19.81 -23.08
CA VAL A 183 -11.31 19.08 -21.84
C VAL A 183 -11.16 17.59 -22.07
N ILE A 184 -10.36 16.95 -21.21
CA ILE A 184 -10.28 15.48 -21.14
C ILE A 184 -11.09 15.06 -19.92
N GLN A 185 -12.20 14.36 -20.17
CA GLN A 185 -13.03 13.77 -19.11
C GLN A 185 -12.68 12.29 -18.96
N VAL A 186 -12.39 11.89 -17.74
CA VAL A 186 -12.30 10.48 -17.33
C VAL A 186 -13.49 10.22 -16.42
N LYS A 187 -14.23 9.13 -16.65
CA LYS A 187 -15.41 8.83 -15.83
C LYS A 187 -15.69 7.36 -15.65
N TYR A 188 -16.36 7.06 -14.55
CA TYR A 188 -17.07 5.80 -14.34
C TYR A 188 -18.41 5.80 -15.09
N PRO A 189 -18.94 4.62 -15.43
CA PRO A 189 -20.24 4.53 -16.08
C PRO A 189 -21.34 5.07 -15.15
N ASN A 190 -22.29 5.79 -15.73
CA ASN A 190 -23.48 6.28 -15.04
C ASN A 190 -24.72 5.87 -15.85
N PRO A 191 -25.61 5.03 -15.28
CA PRO A 191 -26.82 4.58 -15.98
C PRO A 191 -27.90 5.67 -16.08
N PHE A 192 -27.82 6.74 -15.28
CA PHE A 192 -28.83 7.81 -15.23
C PHE A 192 -28.50 8.99 -16.12
N ASP A 193 -27.21 9.28 -16.30
CA ASP A 193 -26.74 10.41 -17.10
C ASP A 193 -25.53 9.98 -17.97
N PRO A 194 -25.68 9.91 -19.30
CA PRO A 194 -24.60 9.49 -20.19
C PRO A 194 -23.48 10.54 -20.32
N TYR A 195 -23.66 11.77 -19.80
CA TYR A 195 -22.66 12.83 -19.82
C TYR A 195 -21.81 12.87 -18.55
N ARG A 196 -22.34 12.40 -17.42
CA ARG A 196 -21.67 12.42 -16.11
C ARG A 196 -21.17 11.04 -15.67
N GLY A 197 -20.20 11.03 -14.76
CA GLY A 197 -19.79 9.82 -14.06
C GLY A 197 -20.60 9.55 -12.79
N LEU A 198 -20.62 8.30 -12.33
CA LEU A 198 -21.17 7.91 -11.02
C LEU A 198 -20.08 7.23 -10.17
N GLY A 199 -19.77 7.82 -9.02
CA GLY A 199 -18.69 7.36 -8.13
C GLY A 199 -19.18 6.42 -7.02
N PRO A 200 -18.29 5.59 -6.43
CA PRO A 200 -18.64 4.69 -5.33
C PRO A 200 -19.19 5.46 -4.11
N ILE A 201 -18.64 6.63 -3.78
CA ILE A 201 -19.12 7.47 -2.67
C ILE A 201 -20.55 7.94 -2.86
N GLN A 202 -20.99 8.16 -4.10
CA GLN A 202 -22.35 8.59 -4.39
C GLN A 202 -23.36 7.49 -4.07
N ALA A 203 -22.98 6.22 -4.26
CA ALA A 203 -23.83 5.07 -3.96
C ALA A 203 -24.02 4.84 -2.44
N ILE A 204 -23.03 5.19 -1.62
CA ILE A 204 -23.06 4.97 -0.15
C ILE A 204 -23.10 6.26 0.68
N LEU A 205 -23.54 7.38 0.08
CA LEU A 205 -23.55 8.66 0.77
C LEU A 205 -24.41 8.63 2.04
N VAL A 206 -25.54 7.92 2.00
CA VAL A 206 -26.45 7.76 3.15
C VAL A 206 -25.75 7.04 4.30
N ASP A 207 -24.97 5.99 4.02
CA ASP A 207 -24.23 5.24 5.04
C ASP A 207 -23.08 6.06 5.63
N ILE A 208 -22.40 6.85 4.79
CA ILE A 208 -21.35 7.78 5.25
C ILE A 208 -21.97 8.85 6.17
N ASP A 209 -23.13 9.38 5.81
CA ASP A 209 -23.83 10.36 6.63
C ASP A 209 -24.33 9.74 7.94
N ALA A 210 -24.85 8.51 7.92
CA ALA A 210 -25.22 7.77 9.13
C ALA A 210 -24.01 7.55 10.06
N ALA A 211 -22.88 7.15 9.50
CA ALA A 211 -21.63 6.99 10.25
C ALA A 211 -21.15 8.33 10.84
N ARG A 212 -21.30 9.43 10.10
CA ARG A 212 -21.00 10.80 10.56
C ARG A 212 -21.90 11.21 11.71
N TYR A 213 -23.22 11.03 11.58
CA TYR A 213 -24.18 11.38 12.63
C TYR A 213 -23.98 10.52 13.88
N SER A 214 -23.71 9.23 13.73
CA SER A 214 -23.35 8.35 14.84
C SER A 214 -22.09 8.84 15.57
N ALA A 215 -21.04 9.22 14.83
CA ALA A 215 -19.83 9.78 15.43
C ALA A 215 -20.08 11.13 16.14
N GLN A 216 -20.92 12.01 15.58
CA GLN A 216 -21.30 13.28 16.21
C GLN A 216 -22.14 13.06 17.47
N TRP A 217 -23.10 12.14 17.41
CA TRP A 217 -23.92 11.76 18.57
C TRP A 217 -23.02 11.19 19.67
N ASN A 218 -22.09 10.30 19.36
CA ASN A 218 -21.11 9.76 20.31
C ASN A 218 -20.26 10.86 20.94
N ARG A 219 -19.73 11.77 20.12
CA ARG A 219 -18.96 12.93 20.61
C ARG A 219 -19.79 13.78 21.57
N ASN A 220 -21.03 14.11 21.20
CA ASN A 220 -21.91 14.93 22.03
C ASN A 220 -22.34 14.20 23.30
N PHE A 221 -22.55 12.89 23.23
CA PHE A 221 -22.82 12.04 24.37
C PHE A 221 -21.68 12.11 25.40
N PHE A 222 -20.42 12.01 24.96
CA PHE A 222 -19.26 12.16 25.85
C PHE A 222 -19.05 13.60 26.34
N LEU A 223 -19.30 14.60 25.49
CA LEU A 223 -19.15 16.01 25.87
C LEU A 223 -20.17 16.46 26.93
N ASN A 224 -21.37 15.89 26.91
CA ASN A 224 -22.49 16.26 27.76
C ASN A 224 -22.68 15.31 28.96
N SER A 225 -21.63 14.62 29.39
CA SER A 225 -21.64 13.80 30.62
C SER A 225 -22.56 12.57 30.56
N ALA A 226 -22.45 11.79 29.49
CA ALA A 226 -22.63 10.33 29.43
C ALA A 226 -23.80 9.68 30.21
N THR A 227 -24.90 10.40 30.42
CA THR A 227 -26.11 9.85 31.02
C THR A 227 -27.28 10.18 30.10
N PRO A 228 -28.03 9.18 29.61
CA PRO A 228 -29.35 9.46 29.09
C PRO A 228 -30.09 10.17 30.23
N GLY A 229 -30.45 11.44 30.01
CA GLY A 229 -30.90 12.32 31.07
C GLY A 229 -32.04 11.69 31.85
N GLY A 230 -31.79 11.33 33.10
CA GLY A 230 -32.81 10.88 34.02
C GLY A 230 -33.88 11.94 34.24
N VAL A 231 -35.02 11.50 34.74
CA VAL A 231 -36.12 12.38 35.10
C VAL A 231 -35.95 12.76 36.57
N ILE A 232 -35.92 14.07 36.85
CA ILE A 232 -36.04 14.56 38.22
C ILE A 232 -37.54 14.65 38.52
N GLN A 233 -38.03 13.73 39.35
CA GLN A 233 -39.41 13.73 39.82
C GLN A 233 -39.52 14.61 41.06
N VAL A 234 -40.52 15.49 41.08
CA VAL A 234 -40.85 16.35 42.22
C VAL A 234 -42.29 16.10 42.61
N ASP A 235 -42.55 15.89 43.90
CA ASP A 235 -43.87 15.48 44.42
C ASP A 235 -44.91 16.63 44.41
N ARG A 236 -44.47 17.86 44.16
CA ARG A 236 -45.32 19.06 44.08
C ARG A 236 -45.04 19.86 42.82
N ARG A 237 -46.02 20.65 42.39
CA ARG A 237 -45.83 21.65 41.33
C ARG A 237 -44.92 22.77 41.84
N LEU A 238 -43.83 23.03 41.13
CA LEU A 238 -42.96 24.18 41.37
C LEU A 238 -43.58 25.45 40.76
N SER A 239 -43.38 26.59 41.41
CA SER A 239 -43.64 27.90 40.80
C SER A 239 -42.61 28.20 39.70
N ASP A 240 -42.92 29.16 38.81
CA ASP A 240 -42.03 29.48 37.69
C ASP A 240 -40.65 29.97 38.16
N ASP A 241 -40.60 30.72 39.27
CA ASP A 241 -39.34 31.20 39.86
C ASP A 241 -38.50 30.05 40.43
N GLU A 242 -39.13 29.14 41.19
CA GLU A 242 -38.47 27.93 41.73
C GLU A 242 -37.95 27.02 40.61
N TRP A 243 -38.73 26.87 39.52
CA TRP A 243 -38.32 26.07 38.36
C TRP A 243 -37.09 26.66 37.66
N ASN A 244 -37.10 27.98 37.44
CA ASN A 244 -35.99 28.67 36.77
C ASN A 244 -34.71 28.63 37.60
N GLU A 245 -34.81 28.86 38.92
CA GLU A 245 -33.67 28.76 39.83
C GLU A 245 -33.10 27.34 39.86
N PHE A 246 -33.96 26.33 40.03
CA PHE A 246 -33.56 24.92 40.06
C PHE A 246 -32.87 24.50 38.76
N THR A 247 -33.45 24.86 37.61
CA THR A 247 -32.88 24.54 36.29
C THR A 247 -31.54 25.25 36.08
N SER A 248 -31.40 26.49 36.53
CA SER A 248 -30.15 27.24 36.43
C SER A 248 -29.04 26.59 37.26
N ARG A 249 -29.31 26.29 38.54
CA ARG A 249 -28.36 25.61 39.44
C ARG A 249 -27.97 24.22 38.90
N TRP A 250 -28.94 23.47 38.37
CA TRP A 250 -28.67 22.16 37.76
C TRP A 250 -27.74 22.27 36.55
N ARG A 251 -28.02 23.22 35.64
CA ARG A 251 -27.16 23.46 34.47
C ARG A 251 -25.76 23.91 34.88
N GLU A 252 -25.63 24.77 35.87
CA GLU A 252 -24.33 25.24 36.36
C GLU A 252 -23.50 24.11 36.97
N ALA A 253 -24.14 23.21 37.73
CA ALA A 253 -23.47 22.11 38.41
C ALA A 253 -23.04 20.96 37.48
N HIS A 254 -23.80 20.71 36.39
CA HIS A 254 -23.65 19.49 35.57
C HIS A 254 -23.29 19.74 34.09
N ARG A 255 -23.11 20.99 33.65
CA ARG A 255 -22.71 21.30 32.27
C ARG A 255 -21.20 21.14 32.06
N GLY A 256 -20.83 20.40 31.02
CA GLY A 256 -19.47 20.30 30.51
C GLY A 256 -18.71 19.06 30.98
N VAL A 257 -17.66 18.71 30.23
CA VAL A 257 -16.90 17.45 30.37
C VAL A 257 -16.29 17.26 31.76
N GLY A 258 -15.82 18.34 32.40
CA GLY A 258 -15.24 18.30 33.75
C GLY A 258 -16.27 18.22 34.90
N ALA A 259 -17.56 18.37 34.58
CA ALA A 259 -18.66 18.20 35.53
C ALA A 259 -19.33 16.83 35.39
N ALA A 260 -18.85 15.98 34.47
CA ALA A 260 -19.29 14.60 34.34
C ALA A 260 -19.07 13.85 35.65
N HIS A 261 -20.08 13.06 36.06
CA HIS A 261 -20.06 12.29 37.30
C HIS A 261 -20.01 13.08 38.63
N ARG A 262 -20.28 14.39 38.62
CA ARG A 262 -20.50 15.12 39.88
C ARG A 262 -21.73 14.59 40.61
N VAL A 263 -21.61 14.43 41.92
CA VAL A 263 -22.73 14.04 42.79
C VAL A 263 -23.77 15.15 42.78
N ALA A 264 -24.96 14.84 42.29
CA ALA A 264 -26.11 15.74 42.34
C ALA A 264 -26.72 15.73 43.75
N VAL A 265 -26.94 16.91 44.33
CA VAL A 265 -27.73 17.07 45.57
C VAL A 265 -29.11 17.56 45.17
N LEU A 266 -30.14 16.81 45.57
CA LEU A 266 -31.53 17.11 45.27
C LEU A 266 -32.25 17.59 46.55
N GLU A 267 -32.92 18.72 46.45
CA GLU A 267 -33.68 19.32 47.56
C GLU A 267 -35.18 19.01 47.45
N GLN A 268 -35.94 19.28 48.51
CA GLN A 268 -37.41 19.24 48.52
C GLN A 268 -38.07 17.90 48.15
N GLY A 269 -37.40 16.78 48.43
CA GLY A 269 -37.92 15.44 48.12
C GLY A 269 -37.80 15.07 46.64
N ALA A 270 -37.11 15.86 45.83
CA ALA A 270 -36.87 15.53 44.43
C ALA A 270 -36.06 14.23 44.30
N GLN A 271 -36.52 13.32 43.44
CA GLN A 271 -35.90 12.03 43.22
C GLN A 271 -35.33 11.94 41.81
N TRP A 272 -34.10 11.46 41.69
CA TRP A 272 -33.51 11.11 40.40
C TRP A 272 -34.00 9.73 39.97
N VAL A 273 -34.74 9.69 38.87
CA VAL A 273 -35.09 8.45 38.19
C VAL A 273 -34.10 8.26 37.04
N PRO A 274 -33.12 7.35 37.15
CA PRO A 274 -32.16 7.13 36.08
C PRO A 274 -32.86 6.50 34.86
N ASN A 275 -32.57 7.01 33.66
CA ASN A 275 -32.97 6.32 32.44
C ASN A 275 -32.10 5.07 32.27
N SER A 276 -32.73 3.92 32.04
CA SER A 276 -32.10 2.60 32.16
C SER A 276 -31.19 2.19 31.00
N MET A 277 -31.01 2.99 29.95
CA MET A 277 -30.10 2.62 28.86
C MET A 277 -28.65 2.82 29.30
N SER A 278 -27.95 1.72 29.57
CA SER A 278 -26.52 1.76 29.85
C SER A 278 -25.74 1.91 28.54
N MET A 279 -24.56 2.54 28.59
CA MET A 279 -23.66 2.62 27.43
C MET A 279 -23.24 1.25 26.88
N LYS A 280 -23.22 0.22 27.74
CA LYS A 280 -22.90 -1.16 27.34
C LYS A 280 -23.97 -1.73 26.40
N ASP A 281 -25.22 -1.31 26.54
CA ASP A 281 -26.33 -1.79 25.71
C ASP A 281 -26.36 -1.16 24.31
N MET A 282 -25.66 -0.03 24.10
CA MET A 282 -25.69 0.71 22.84
C MET A 282 -24.65 0.25 21.80
N ASP A 283 -23.72 -0.64 22.17
CA ASP A 283 -22.78 -1.34 21.28
C ASP A 283 -22.14 -0.50 20.14
N PHE A 284 -21.61 0.68 20.50
CA PHE A 284 -21.02 1.62 19.52
C PHE A 284 -19.82 1.05 18.77
N GLY A 285 -19.12 0.08 19.37
CA GLY A 285 -17.99 -0.59 18.74
C GLY A 285 -18.44 -1.33 17.48
N ASN A 286 -19.49 -2.14 17.59
CA ASN A 286 -20.03 -2.87 16.45
C ASN A 286 -20.65 -1.94 15.42
N LEU A 287 -21.39 -0.90 15.83
CA LEU A 287 -21.93 0.09 14.89
C LEU A 287 -20.83 0.75 14.05
N ARG A 288 -19.69 1.06 14.66
CA ARG A 288 -18.53 1.65 13.95
C ARG A 288 -17.86 0.65 13.02
N ASN A 289 -17.79 -0.63 13.38
CA ASN A 289 -17.23 -1.67 12.51
C ASN A 289 -18.12 -1.92 11.29
N VAL A 290 -19.43 -2.08 11.49
CA VAL A 290 -20.41 -2.24 10.40
C VAL A 290 -20.33 -1.06 9.43
N SER A 291 -20.28 0.17 9.93
CA SER A 291 -20.14 1.37 9.09
C SER A 291 -18.85 1.35 8.25
N ARG A 292 -17.73 0.86 8.82
CA ARG A 292 -16.46 0.73 8.09
C ARG A 292 -16.53 -0.37 7.03
N ASP A 293 -17.23 -1.46 7.32
CA ASP A 293 -17.36 -2.59 6.40
C ASP A 293 -18.23 -2.24 5.19
N VAL A 294 -19.34 -1.53 5.38
CA VAL A 294 -20.16 -1.00 4.28
C VAL A 294 -19.33 -0.07 3.36
N ILE A 295 -18.52 0.82 3.96
CA ILE A 295 -17.64 1.69 3.18
C ILE A 295 -16.58 0.89 2.42
N ARG A 296 -16.00 -0.17 3.02
CA ARG A 296 -15.01 -1.02 2.36
C ARG A 296 -15.63 -1.82 1.20
N GLU A 297 -16.84 -2.34 1.40
CA GLU A 297 -17.59 -3.10 0.41
C GLU A 297 -17.84 -2.28 -0.86
N ALA A 298 -18.21 -1.01 -0.71
CA ALA A 298 -18.42 -0.10 -1.84
C ALA A 298 -17.18 0.12 -2.72
N PHE A 299 -15.98 -0.04 -2.15
CA PHE A 299 -14.71 0.01 -2.89
C PHE A 299 -14.12 -1.37 -3.17
N SER A 300 -14.82 -2.43 -2.77
CA SER A 300 -14.38 -3.83 -2.85
C SER A 300 -12.98 -4.04 -2.26
N ILE A 301 -12.65 -3.33 -1.17
CA ILE A 301 -11.31 -3.33 -0.59
C ILE A 301 -11.22 -4.18 0.68
N HIS A 302 -10.22 -5.06 0.71
CA HIS A 302 -9.98 -5.95 1.84
C HIS A 302 -9.48 -5.20 3.08
N LYS A 303 -9.95 -5.62 4.26
CA LYS A 303 -9.57 -5.04 5.56
C LYS A 303 -8.05 -5.08 5.84
N ALA A 304 -7.38 -6.12 5.35
CA ALA A 304 -5.94 -6.33 5.52
C ALA A 304 -5.11 -5.21 4.86
N ILE A 305 -5.55 -4.71 3.70
CA ILE A 305 -4.86 -3.64 2.95
C ILE A 305 -4.90 -2.32 3.73
N LEU A 306 -5.95 -2.08 4.50
CA LEU A 306 -6.10 -0.90 5.34
C LEU A 306 -5.41 -1.04 6.71
N GLY A 307 -4.57 -2.06 6.89
CA GLY A 307 -3.82 -2.30 8.13
C GLY A 307 -4.65 -2.83 9.29
N THR A 308 -5.86 -3.35 9.03
CA THR A 308 -6.64 -4.06 10.07
C THR A 308 -6.15 -5.50 10.14
N THR A 309 -5.62 -5.90 11.30
CA THR A 309 -4.91 -7.19 11.48
C THR A 309 -5.77 -8.30 12.09
N ASP A 310 -7.06 -8.05 12.34
CA ASP A 310 -7.96 -9.02 12.97
C ASP A 310 -8.05 -10.30 12.11
N ASP A 311 -7.58 -11.42 12.64
CA ASP A 311 -7.56 -12.76 12.02
C ASP A 311 -6.85 -12.84 10.64
N VAL A 312 -5.82 -12.01 10.43
CA VAL A 312 -5.06 -11.99 9.17
C VAL A 312 -3.80 -12.86 9.28
N ASN A 313 -3.74 -13.96 8.51
CA ASN A 313 -2.50 -14.72 8.29
C ASN A 313 -1.78 -14.25 7.01
N ARG A 314 -0.51 -14.67 6.81
CA ARG A 314 0.29 -14.25 5.64
C ARG A 314 -0.38 -14.60 4.32
N ALA A 315 -0.97 -15.79 4.20
CA ALA A 315 -1.60 -16.25 2.96
C ALA A 315 -2.76 -15.32 2.57
N ASN A 316 -3.64 -14.98 3.52
CA ASN A 316 -4.76 -14.07 3.32
C ASN A 316 -4.30 -12.66 2.92
N SER A 317 -3.20 -12.16 3.51
CA SER A 317 -2.63 -10.85 3.13
C SER A 317 -2.11 -10.82 1.70
N VAL A 318 -1.43 -11.88 1.25
CA VAL A 318 -0.88 -11.98 -0.11
C VAL A 318 -2.02 -12.00 -1.12
N THR A 319 -3.03 -12.86 -0.92
CA THR A 319 -4.20 -12.92 -1.80
C THR A 319 -4.98 -11.60 -1.81
N ALA A 320 -5.09 -10.91 -0.66
CA ALA A 320 -5.73 -9.59 -0.61
C ALA A 320 -4.95 -8.54 -1.42
N GLN A 321 -3.61 -8.61 -1.41
CA GLN A 321 -2.74 -7.72 -2.19
C GLN A 321 -2.88 -8.01 -3.70
N GLU A 322 -2.88 -9.28 -4.09
CA GLU A 322 -3.11 -9.70 -5.48
C GLU A 322 -4.47 -9.23 -6.01
N HIS A 323 -5.53 -9.36 -5.20
CA HIS A 323 -6.86 -8.83 -5.53
C HIS A 323 -6.87 -7.31 -5.68
N PHE A 324 -6.18 -6.60 -4.79
CA PHE A 324 -6.05 -5.15 -4.84
C PHE A 324 -5.33 -4.69 -6.12
N GLU A 325 -4.23 -5.35 -6.48
CA GLU A 325 -3.45 -5.01 -7.68
C GLU A 325 -4.23 -5.37 -8.95
N SER A 326 -4.78 -6.59 -9.04
CA SER A 326 -5.40 -7.12 -10.25
C SER A 326 -6.72 -6.46 -10.61
N PHE A 327 -7.61 -6.21 -9.63
CA PHE A 327 -8.93 -5.64 -9.90
C PHE A 327 -8.98 -4.14 -9.62
N LEU A 328 -8.50 -3.70 -8.46
CA LEU A 328 -8.71 -2.30 -8.07
C LEU A 328 -7.75 -1.34 -8.75
N LEU A 329 -6.47 -1.70 -8.89
CA LEU A 329 -5.49 -0.84 -9.56
C LEU A 329 -5.57 -0.96 -11.07
N THR A 330 -5.57 -2.17 -11.63
CA THR A 330 -5.62 -2.39 -13.09
C THR A 330 -6.85 -1.73 -13.71
N ASP A 331 -8.06 -1.93 -13.18
CA ASP A 331 -9.27 -1.33 -13.77
C ASP A 331 -9.23 0.21 -13.81
N ARG A 332 -8.58 0.83 -12.81
CA ARG A 332 -8.38 2.28 -12.77
C ARG A 332 -7.35 2.72 -13.80
N LEU A 333 -6.23 2.00 -13.88
CA LEU A 333 -5.15 2.29 -14.82
C LEU A 333 -5.59 2.07 -16.27
N ASP A 334 -6.33 1.00 -16.56
CA ASP A 334 -6.96 0.71 -17.85
C ASP A 334 -7.87 1.86 -18.28
N ARG A 335 -8.70 2.37 -17.37
CA ARG A 335 -9.57 3.52 -17.66
C ARG A 335 -8.78 4.77 -18.02
N TRP A 336 -7.68 5.02 -17.33
CA TRP A 336 -6.76 6.10 -17.68
C TRP A 336 -6.10 5.84 -19.02
N ARG A 337 -5.62 4.61 -19.28
CA ARG A 337 -4.97 4.21 -20.54
C ARG A 337 -5.91 4.47 -21.71
N ASP A 338 -7.13 3.98 -21.63
CA ASP A 338 -8.14 4.14 -22.66
C ASP A 338 -8.44 5.62 -22.91
N THR A 339 -8.65 6.40 -21.84
CA THR A 339 -8.92 7.84 -21.96
C THR A 339 -7.74 8.61 -22.56
N LEU A 340 -6.51 8.25 -22.18
CA LEU A 340 -5.31 8.90 -22.72
C LEU A 340 -5.11 8.56 -24.20
N ASN A 341 -5.36 7.31 -24.60
CA ASN A 341 -5.22 6.89 -25.98
C ASN A 341 -6.35 7.44 -26.87
N CYS A 342 -7.59 7.51 -26.38
CA CYS A 342 -8.73 7.95 -27.20
C CYS A 342 -8.94 9.48 -27.22
N CYS A 343 -8.65 10.19 -26.12
CA CYS A 343 -8.94 11.62 -26.00
C CYS A 343 -7.70 12.49 -25.94
N TYR A 344 -6.58 12.02 -25.38
CA TYR A 344 -5.37 12.84 -25.18
C TYR A 344 -4.37 12.74 -26.33
N LEU A 345 -4.00 11.54 -26.77
CA LEU A 345 -3.04 11.34 -27.86
C LEU A 345 -3.47 11.99 -29.19
N PRO A 346 -4.76 11.93 -29.61
CA PRO A 346 -5.18 12.58 -30.85
C PRO A 346 -4.99 14.11 -30.85
N LEU A 347 -4.89 14.75 -29.68
CA LEU A 347 -4.63 16.19 -29.58
C LEU A 347 -3.24 16.59 -30.11
N PHE A 348 -2.32 15.64 -30.26
CA PHE A 348 -0.99 15.85 -30.83
C PHE A 348 -0.95 15.72 -32.36
N GLY A 349 -2.10 15.49 -33.01
CA GLY A 349 -2.19 15.34 -34.47
C GLY A 349 -1.38 14.16 -34.98
N SER A 350 -0.65 14.34 -36.08
CA SER A 350 0.10 13.26 -36.75
C SER A 350 1.19 12.61 -35.88
N THR A 351 1.68 13.28 -34.82
CA THR A 351 2.68 12.67 -33.92
C THR A 351 2.04 11.79 -32.85
N GLY A 352 0.73 11.95 -32.61
CA GLY A 352 -0.07 11.09 -31.73
C GLY A 352 -0.60 9.84 -32.44
N GLU A 353 -0.48 9.76 -33.77
CA GLU A 353 -0.88 8.58 -34.55
C GLU A 353 0.20 7.48 -34.50
N GLY A 354 -0.23 6.22 -34.45
CA GLY A 354 0.68 5.07 -34.43
C GLY A 354 1.51 4.94 -33.15
N VAL A 355 1.10 5.62 -32.07
CA VAL A 355 1.68 5.49 -30.73
C VAL A 355 0.60 5.17 -29.71
N GLU A 356 1.00 4.53 -28.61
CA GLU A 356 0.12 4.10 -27.53
C GLU A 356 0.77 4.43 -26.19
N LEU A 357 0.04 5.10 -25.30
CA LEU A 357 0.43 5.29 -23.91
C LEU A 357 -0.01 4.06 -23.13
N ASP A 358 0.91 3.48 -22.38
CA ASP A 358 0.64 2.36 -21.48
C ASP A 358 1.36 2.56 -20.14
N TYR A 359 0.97 1.79 -19.14
CA TYR A 359 1.51 1.89 -17.79
C TYR A 359 2.35 0.66 -17.41
N GLU A 360 3.22 0.84 -16.42
CA GLU A 360 3.94 -0.26 -15.80
C GLU A 360 2.97 -1.19 -15.05
N ASP A 361 3.04 -2.49 -15.35
CA ASP A 361 2.16 -3.51 -14.78
C ASP A 361 2.08 -3.36 -13.24
N PRO A 362 0.86 -3.17 -12.68
CA PRO A 362 0.71 -2.97 -11.27
C PRO A 362 1.01 -4.21 -10.43
N VAL A 363 0.87 -5.40 -11.01
CA VAL A 363 0.96 -6.69 -10.34
C VAL A 363 2.40 -6.97 -9.95
N THR A 364 2.63 -7.15 -8.65
CA THR A 364 3.93 -7.55 -8.14
C THR A 364 4.21 -9.00 -8.53
N SER A 365 5.22 -9.21 -9.35
CA SER A 365 5.57 -10.56 -9.79
C SER A 365 5.99 -11.40 -8.57
N ASN A 366 5.29 -12.51 -8.35
CA ASN A 366 5.63 -13.44 -7.30
C ASN A 366 6.83 -14.24 -7.79
N ARG A 367 8.02 -13.96 -7.25
CA ARG A 367 9.27 -14.65 -7.63
C ARG A 367 9.17 -16.17 -7.57
N GLU A 368 8.36 -16.72 -6.67
CA GLU A 368 8.14 -18.17 -6.57
C GLU A 368 7.30 -18.67 -7.76
N ALA A 369 6.26 -17.94 -8.15
CA ALA A 369 5.45 -18.25 -9.32
C ALA A 369 6.26 -18.06 -10.62
N ASP A 370 7.02 -16.97 -10.74
CA ASP A 370 7.91 -16.71 -11.89
C ASP A 370 8.97 -17.81 -12.04
N ALA A 371 9.58 -18.26 -10.92
CA ALA A 371 10.55 -19.34 -10.93
C ALA A 371 9.92 -20.68 -11.31
N LEU A 372 8.70 -20.96 -10.83
CA LEU A 372 7.96 -22.17 -11.17
C LEU A 372 7.53 -22.17 -12.65
N GLU A 373 7.06 -21.03 -13.17
CA GLU A 373 6.73 -20.86 -14.59
C GLU A 373 7.98 -21.03 -15.45
N LEU A 374 9.11 -20.43 -15.06
CA LEU A 374 10.38 -20.57 -15.77
C LEU A 374 10.88 -22.01 -15.74
N GLN A 375 10.74 -22.72 -14.61
CA GLN A 375 11.07 -24.14 -14.51
C GLN A 375 10.16 -24.99 -15.42
N SER A 376 8.86 -24.68 -15.46
CA SER A 376 7.89 -25.37 -16.33
C SER A 376 8.22 -25.16 -17.81
N LYS A 377 8.50 -23.91 -18.21
CA LYS A 377 8.95 -23.55 -19.57
C LYS A 377 10.25 -24.26 -19.93
N ALA A 378 11.26 -24.22 -19.05
CA ALA A 378 12.54 -24.89 -19.28
C ALA A 378 12.38 -26.41 -19.44
N SER A 379 11.53 -27.05 -18.63
CA SER A 379 11.23 -28.48 -18.74
C SER A 379 10.49 -28.83 -20.05
N ALA A 380 9.52 -27.99 -20.46
CA ALA A 380 8.80 -28.16 -21.70
C ALA A 380 9.72 -28.02 -22.92
N ALA A 381 10.59 -27.00 -22.91
CA ALA A 381 11.60 -26.81 -23.94
C ALA A 381 12.55 -28.01 -24.04
N GLN A 382 13.03 -28.53 -22.90
CA GLN A 382 13.88 -29.72 -22.88
C GLN A 382 13.17 -30.95 -23.48
N THR A 383 11.88 -31.13 -23.19
CA THR A 383 11.09 -32.24 -23.74
C THR A 383 10.92 -32.15 -25.25
N LEU A 384 10.66 -30.94 -25.76
CA LEU A 384 10.48 -30.71 -27.21
C LEU A 384 11.82 -30.83 -27.98
N VAL A 385 12.92 -30.30 -27.45
CA VAL A 385 14.25 -30.48 -28.07
C VAL A 385 14.64 -31.96 -28.09
N ASN A 386 14.41 -32.69 -26.99
CA ASN A 386 14.69 -34.14 -26.93
C ASN A 386 13.80 -34.95 -27.88
N ALA A 387 12.59 -34.47 -28.20
CA ALA A 387 11.71 -35.07 -29.20
C ALA A 387 12.15 -34.80 -30.65
N GLY A 388 13.20 -34.01 -30.86
CA GLY A 388 13.81 -33.75 -32.17
C GLY A 388 13.33 -32.49 -32.88
N TYR A 389 12.60 -31.60 -32.20
CA TYR A 389 12.22 -30.29 -32.75
C TYR A 389 13.41 -29.31 -32.74
N GLU A 390 13.44 -28.39 -33.71
CA GLU A 390 14.52 -27.39 -33.83
C GLU A 390 14.58 -26.49 -32.58
N PRO A 391 15.75 -26.34 -31.92
CA PRO A 391 15.88 -25.59 -30.67
C PRO A 391 15.36 -24.15 -30.73
N HIS A 392 15.65 -23.43 -31.82
CA HIS A 392 15.20 -22.04 -31.99
C HIS A 392 13.66 -21.95 -32.03
N ALA A 393 13.02 -22.81 -32.84
CA ALA A 393 11.56 -22.86 -32.93
C ALA A 393 10.91 -23.27 -31.59
N VAL A 394 11.56 -24.15 -30.81
CA VAL A 394 11.09 -24.55 -29.48
C VAL A 394 11.17 -23.40 -28.48
N LEU A 395 12.29 -22.66 -28.45
CA LEU A 395 12.45 -21.51 -27.55
C LEU A 395 11.43 -20.40 -27.88
N GLU A 396 11.21 -20.11 -29.16
CA GLU A 396 10.16 -19.18 -29.62
C GLU A 396 8.77 -19.66 -29.19
N THR A 397 8.46 -20.95 -29.35
CA THR A 397 7.14 -21.52 -29.02
C THR A 397 6.86 -21.55 -27.51
N VAL A 398 7.90 -21.79 -26.70
CA VAL A 398 7.77 -21.86 -25.23
C VAL A 398 7.92 -20.48 -24.56
N GLY A 399 8.31 -19.46 -25.34
CA GLY A 399 8.49 -18.10 -24.86
C GLY A 399 9.74 -17.93 -23.99
N LEU A 400 10.82 -18.65 -24.30
CA LEU A 400 12.14 -18.48 -23.70
C LEU A 400 13.05 -17.69 -24.66
N PRO A 401 13.95 -16.84 -24.15
CA PRO A 401 14.88 -16.08 -25.00
C PRO A 401 15.84 -17.03 -25.71
N ASP A 402 16.19 -16.68 -26.96
CA ASP A 402 17.21 -17.39 -27.70
C ASP A 402 18.60 -17.22 -27.04
N MET A 403 19.41 -18.27 -27.08
CA MET A 403 20.74 -18.29 -26.50
C MET A 403 21.68 -19.03 -27.45
N ASP A 404 22.86 -18.47 -27.67
CA ASP A 404 23.88 -19.09 -28.51
C ASP A 404 24.22 -20.50 -28.00
N VAL A 405 24.07 -21.49 -28.87
CA VAL A 405 24.48 -22.86 -28.58
C VAL A 405 25.99 -22.91 -28.59
N VAL A 406 26.61 -22.91 -27.41
CA VAL A 406 28.01 -23.33 -27.29
C VAL A 406 28.02 -24.84 -27.47
N GLU A 407 28.57 -25.32 -28.59
CA GLU A 407 28.77 -26.76 -28.81
C GLU A 407 29.45 -27.35 -27.57
N LYS A 408 28.72 -28.19 -26.85
CA LYS A 408 29.28 -28.95 -25.73
C LYS A 408 30.18 -29.99 -26.36
N ALA A 409 31.51 -29.86 -26.20
CA ALA A 409 32.48 -30.76 -26.80
C ALA A 409 32.09 -32.23 -26.54
N THR A 410 31.62 -32.91 -27.59
CA THR A 410 30.96 -34.22 -27.49
C THR A 410 31.93 -35.39 -27.32
N GLN A 411 33.24 -35.11 -27.22
CA GLN A 411 34.25 -36.12 -26.93
C GLN A 411 35.24 -35.56 -25.92
N GLU A 412 35.27 -36.16 -24.72
CA GLU A 412 36.53 -36.23 -24.00
C GLU A 412 37.57 -36.84 -24.95
N PRO A 413 38.74 -36.21 -25.16
CA PRO A 413 39.75 -36.76 -26.04
C PRO A 413 40.08 -38.18 -25.57
N ALA A 414 39.83 -39.17 -26.44
CA ALA A 414 40.16 -40.55 -26.15
C ALA A 414 41.66 -40.62 -25.80
N LEU A 415 41.98 -41.16 -24.63
CA LEU A 415 43.36 -41.30 -24.17
C LEU A 415 44.16 -42.09 -25.24
N PRO A 416 45.36 -41.62 -25.62
CA PRO A 416 46.18 -42.33 -26.59
C PRO A 416 46.51 -43.75 -26.11
N PRO A 417 46.67 -44.73 -27.02
CA PRO A 417 46.86 -46.13 -26.66
C PRO A 417 48.05 -46.30 -25.71
N GLY A 418 47.78 -46.83 -24.51
CA GLY A 418 48.76 -47.02 -23.43
C GLY A 418 48.56 -46.12 -22.21
N TRP A 419 47.65 -45.14 -22.27
CA TRP A 419 47.31 -44.29 -21.13
C TRP A 419 46.06 -44.81 -20.43
N VAL A 420 46.18 -45.14 -19.14
CA VAL A 420 45.04 -45.54 -18.30
C VAL A 420 44.52 -44.28 -17.58
N ALA A 421 43.21 -44.07 -17.61
CA ALA A 421 42.58 -43.00 -16.84
C ALA A 421 42.88 -43.20 -15.35
N ALA A 422 43.28 -42.13 -14.66
CA ALA A 422 43.44 -42.17 -13.21
C ALA A 422 42.08 -42.56 -12.58
N PRO A 423 42.05 -43.48 -11.60
CA PRO A 423 40.79 -43.86 -10.98
C PRO A 423 40.12 -42.64 -10.34
N ALA A 424 38.82 -42.49 -10.58
CA ALA A 424 38.02 -41.44 -9.97
C ALA A 424 38.09 -41.56 -8.44
N PRO A 425 38.16 -40.45 -7.70
CA PRO A 425 38.22 -40.50 -6.25
C PRO A 425 36.85 -40.91 -5.71
N GLY A 426 36.73 -42.15 -5.23
CA GLY A 426 35.57 -42.62 -4.50
C GLY A 426 35.88 -43.87 -3.69
N GLU A 427 35.75 -43.75 -2.36
CA GLU A 427 35.44 -44.82 -1.38
C GLU A 427 36.45 -45.99 -1.29
N SER A 428 37.07 -46.38 -0.17
CA SER A 428 36.96 -46.11 1.26
C SER A 428 38.16 -46.80 1.94
N GLY A 429 38.64 -46.31 3.09
CA GLY A 429 39.54 -47.09 3.96
C GLY A 429 40.71 -46.32 4.59
N THR A 430 40.52 -45.89 5.84
CA THR A 430 41.50 -45.72 6.95
C THR A 430 42.97 -45.40 6.63
N GLU A 431 43.38 -44.14 6.85
CA GLU A 431 44.58 -43.80 7.65
C GLU A 431 44.69 -42.29 7.92
N GLN A 432 45.08 -41.94 9.15
CA GLN A 432 45.18 -40.57 9.68
C GLN A 432 46.33 -39.77 9.02
N PRO A 433 46.20 -38.43 8.85
CA PRO A 433 47.36 -37.61 8.56
C PRO A 433 47.84 -36.84 9.82
N ALA A 434 49.14 -36.94 10.06
CA ALA A 434 49.93 -35.96 10.81
C ALA A 434 50.89 -35.26 9.82
N PRO A 435 51.57 -34.16 10.19
CA PRO A 435 51.26 -32.85 9.64
C PRO A 435 52.43 -32.19 8.87
N ASN A 436 52.13 -31.05 8.25
CA ASN A 436 53.06 -30.01 7.74
C ASN A 436 53.58 -30.16 6.30
N ALA A 437 52.98 -29.38 5.38
CA ALA A 437 53.59 -28.22 4.73
C ALA A 437 52.95 -27.92 3.34
N PRO A 438 52.94 -26.65 2.89
CA PRO A 438 51.83 -26.10 2.09
C PRO A 438 52.15 -25.95 0.59
N SER A 439 51.12 -25.91 -0.26
CA SER A 439 51.26 -25.41 -1.64
C SER A 439 50.11 -24.49 -2.06
N LYS A 440 50.44 -23.62 -3.01
CA LYS A 440 49.90 -22.28 -3.23
C LYS A 440 48.50 -22.28 -3.87
N GLY A 441 47.48 -22.13 -3.01
CA GLY A 441 46.11 -21.69 -3.36
C GLY A 441 45.66 -20.46 -2.55
N ALA A 442 46.63 -19.68 -2.05
CA ALA A 442 46.42 -18.57 -1.14
C ALA A 442 46.14 -17.25 -1.89
N ALA A 443 44.96 -17.13 -2.50
CA ALA A 443 44.43 -15.83 -2.92
C ALA A 443 42.89 -15.78 -3.03
N VAL A 444 42.20 -16.92 -3.07
CA VAL A 444 40.72 -16.94 -3.22
C VAL A 444 40.00 -17.57 -2.00
N GLY A 445 40.74 -18.24 -1.11
CA GLY A 445 40.20 -18.81 0.14
C GLY A 445 40.19 -17.87 1.37
N ALA A 446 40.50 -16.58 1.19
CA ALA A 446 40.50 -15.59 2.28
C ALA A 446 39.17 -14.84 2.42
N LEU A 447 38.30 -14.87 1.40
CA LEU A 447 36.98 -14.21 1.44
C LEU A 447 35.85 -15.12 1.95
N PHE A 448 36.10 -16.42 2.14
CA PHE A 448 35.12 -17.37 2.68
C PHE A 448 35.40 -17.81 4.12
N ARG A 449 36.36 -17.15 4.80
CA ARG A 449 36.71 -17.48 6.19
C ARG A 449 35.91 -16.71 7.23
N GLU A 450 35.20 -15.65 6.84
CA GLU A 450 34.24 -14.96 7.73
C GLU A 450 32.90 -15.73 7.87
N ASP A 451 32.62 -16.71 7.01
CA ASP A 451 31.38 -17.51 7.03
C ASP A 451 31.50 -18.85 7.79
N ILE A 452 32.67 -19.18 8.35
CA ILE A 452 32.85 -20.39 9.19
C ILE A 452 32.77 -20.08 10.69
N GLU A 453 32.84 -18.81 11.11
CA GLU A 453 32.67 -18.43 12.52
C GLU A 453 31.21 -18.24 12.97
N ASN A 454 30.22 -18.50 12.11
CA ASN A 454 28.78 -18.41 12.46
C ASN A 454 28.02 -19.75 12.47
N ALA A 455 28.76 -20.87 12.49
CA ALA A 455 28.18 -22.21 12.43
C ALA A 455 27.65 -22.73 13.78
N GLN A 456 27.35 -21.89 14.79
CA GLN A 456 26.82 -22.31 16.10
C GLN A 456 25.68 -21.38 16.55
N ARG A 457 24.47 -21.62 16.02
CA ARG A 457 23.29 -20.75 16.23
C ARG A 457 22.47 -21.06 17.47
N TRP A 458 22.72 -22.17 18.15
CA TRP A 458 21.94 -22.62 19.30
C TRP A 458 22.87 -22.90 20.48
N VAL A 459 22.44 -22.54 21.69
CA VAL A 459 23.20 -22.71 22.92
C VAL A 459 22.31 -23.31 24.01
N ALA A 460 22.83 -24.30 24.71
CA ALA A 460 22.21 -24.84 25.91
C ALA A 460 22.32 -23.81 27.04
N VAL A 461 21.21 -23.57 27.74
CA VAL A 461 21.13 -22.66 28.88
C VAL A 461 20.52 -23.40 30.06
N ALA A 462 21.27 -23.45 31.16
CA ALA A 462 20.82 -23.98 32.44
C ALA A 462 20.41 -22.84 33.37
N HIS A 463 19.25 -22.98 34.02
CA HIS A 463 18.88 -22.13 35.16
C HIS A 463 19.48 -22.71 36.44
N HIS A 464 20.55 -22.11 36.96
CA HIS A 464 21.22 -22.57 38.19
C HIS A 464 20.42 -22.23 39.45
N ASP A 465 19.65 -23.20 39.94
CA ASP A 465 18.91 -23.18 41.22
C ASP A 465 19.23 -24.44 42.06
N GLU A 466 18.68 -24.53 43.28
CA GLU A 466 18.87 -25.69 44.19
C GLU A 466 18.36 -27.02 43.61
N ASN A 467 17.57 -26.99 42.54
CA ASN A 467 16.98 -28.16 41.88
C ASN A 467 17.65 -28.49 40.53
N THR A 468 18.75 -27.83 40.19
CA THR A 468 19.50 -28.07 38.96
C THR A 468 20.32 -29.34 39.10
N CYS A 469 20.05 -30.33 38.25
CA CYS A 469 20.83 -31.55 38.28
C CYS A 469 22.22 -31.34 37.68
N LYS A 470 23.19 -32.14 38.15
CA LYS A 470 24.58 -32.04 37.70
C LYS A 470 24.76 -32.13 36.17
N PRO A 471 24.09 -33.07 35.44
CA PRO A 471 24.16 -33.10 33.98
C PRO A 471 23.66 -31.82 33.30
N CYS A 472 22.66 -31.15 33.88
CA CYS A 472 22.14 -29.89 33.37
C CYS A 472 23.15 -28.75 33.58
N ALA A 473 23.72 -28.65 34.78
CA ALA A 473 24.74 -27.65 35.08
C ALA A 473 26.02 -27.84 34.25
N ASP A 474 26.44 -29.08 34.01
CA ASP A 474 27.64 -29.40 33.25
C ASP A 474 27.46 -29.16 31.73
N ASN A 475 26.22 -29.17 31.22
CA ASN A 475 25.91 -28.93 29.81
C ASN A 475 25.60 -27.45 29.48
N ASP A 476 25.64 -26.56 30.48
CA ASP A 476 25.38 -25.13 30.30
C ASP A 476 26.43 -24.48 29.37
N GLY A 477 25.97 -23.73 28.36
CA GLY A 477 26.83 -23.09 27.37
C GLY A 477 27.26 -23.98 26.19
N GLN A 478 26.84 -25.26 26.14
CA GLN A 478 27.12 -26.13 24.99
C GLN A 478 26.48 -25.58 23.71
N THR A 479 27.24 -25.54 22.61
CA THR A 479 26.82 -24.91 21.36
C THR A 479 26.53 -25.92 20.26
N TYR A 480 25.45 -25.69 19.52
CA TYR A 480 24.96 -26.57 18.46
C TYR A 480 24.96 -25.86 17.11
N LYS A 481 25.29 -26.61 16.05
CA LYS A 481 25.46 -26.04 14.72
C LYS A 481 24.14 -25.62 14.08
N ASN A 482 23.14 -26.48 14.20
CA ASN A 482 21.82 -26.27 13.65
C ASN A 482 20.73 -26.69 14.66
N ARG A 483 19.46 -26.44 14.32
CA ARG A 483 18.32 -26.79 15.18
C ARG A 483 18.14 -28.30 15.34
N ALA A 484 18.44 -29.08 14.30
CA ALA A 484 18.27 -30.53 14.35
C ALA A 484 19.25 -31.17 15.35
N ASP A 485 20.51 -30.72 15.37
CA ASP A 485 21.52 -31.18 16.34
C ASP A 485 21.11 -30.83 17.78
N ALA A 486 20.61 -29.61 17.99
CA ALA A 486 20.11 -29.17 19.29
C ALA A 486 18.89 -30.00 19.75
N TYR A 487 17.97 -30.31 18.85
CA TYR A 487 16.72 -31.01 19.18
C TYR A 487 16.92 -32.53 19.33
N ALA A 488 18.06 -33.06 18.89
CA ALA A 488 18.48 -34.43 19.21
C ALA A 488 18.79 -34.58 20.71
N ASP A 489 19.32 -33.54 21.34
CA ASP A 489 19.63 -33.50 22.78
C ASP A 489 18.50 -32.91 23.63
N TYR A 490 17.64 -32.09 23.01
CA TYR A 490 16.52 -31.39 23.62
C TYR A 490 15.23 -31.63 22.82
N PRO A 491 14.52 -32.76 23.03
CA PRO A 491 13.23 -32.99 22.42
C PRO A 491 12.30 -31.80 22.72
N ASP A 492 11.66 -31.22 21.69
CA ASP A 492 10.80 -30.02 21.80
C ASP A 492 11.48 -28.70 22.25
N GLY A 493 12.82 -28.68 22.36
CA GLY A 493 13.60 -27.49 22.74
C GLY A 493 13.65 -27.19 24.24
N GLN A 494 13.02 -28.03 25.06
CA GLN A 494 13.01 -27.96 26.52
C GLN A 494 13.21 -29.36 27.09
N GLY A 495 14.03 -29.49 28.14
CA GLY A 495 14.33 -30.80 28.72
C GLY A 495 15.53 -31.45 28.04
N TYR A 496 16.64 -31.50 28.77
CA TYR A 496 17.84 -32.19 28.33
C TYR A 496 17.64 -33.71 28.44
N LYS A 497 18.01 -34.47 27.40
CA LYS A 497 17.82 -35.93 27.34
C LYS A 497 18.43 -36.68 28.54
N ASP A 498 19.53 -36.21 29.10
CA ASP A 498 20.21 -36.84 30.26
C ASP A 498 19.85 -36.14 31.59
N CYS A 499 18.72 -35.43 31.64
CA CYS A 499 18.26 -34.77 32.86
C CYS A 499 17.73 -35.77 33.89
N ILE A 500 18.51 -36.01 34.94
CA ILE A 500 18.10 -36.84 36.08
C ILE A 500 17.08 -36.17 37.02
N GLY A 501 16.79 -34.87 36.87
CA GLY A 501 15.83 -34.15 37.72
C GLY A 501 14.42 -34.75 37.69
N ALA A 502 14.00 -35.29 36.54
CA ALA A 502 12.69 -35.92 36.36
C ALA A 502 12.51 -37.18 37.21
N GLU A 503 13.60 -37.93 37.49
CA GLU A 503 13.57 -39.12 38.34
C GLU A 503 13.26 -38.78 39.81
N TYR A 504 13.54 -37.54 40.22
CA TYR A 504 13.27 -37.02 41.56
C TYR A 504 12.02 -36.11 41.61
N GLY A 505 11.19 -36.11 40.55
CA GLY A 505 9.96 -35.31 40.48
C GLY A 505 10.16 -33.82 40.15
N ASN A 506 11.38 -33.41 39.78
CA ASN A 506 11.70 -32.03 39.41
C ASN A 506 11.67 -31.84 37.88
N GLN A 507 11.19 -30.67 37.43
CA GLN A 507 11.27 -30.30 36.02
C GLN A 507 12.70 -30.00 35.60
N CYS A 508 13.09 -30.38 34.38
CA CYS A 508 14.41 -30.09 33.84
C CYS A 508 14.65 -28.58 33.74
N ARG A 509 15.81 -28.12 34.23
CA ARG A 509 16.23 -26.71 34.20
C ARG A 509 17.10 -26.33 33.00
N CYS A 510 17.38 -27.27 32.11
CA CYS A 510 18.11 -27.03 30.86
C CYS A 510 17.18 -26.90 29.66
N THR A 511 17.44 -25.87 28.86
CA THR A 511 16.75 -25.61 27.60
C THR A 511 17.76 -25.23 26.52
N VAL A 512 17.35 -25.22 25.27
CA VAL A 512 18.20 -24.75 24.17
C VAL A 512 17.58 -23.53 23.51
N VAL A 513 18.37 -22.46 23.37
CA VAL A 513 17.91 -21.18 22.81
C VAL A 513 18.76 -20.79 21.62
N LYS A 514 18.14 -20.07 20.68
CA LYS A 514 18.86 -19.50 19.54
C LYS A 514 19.70 -18.31 20.00
N ARG A 515 21.03 -18.38 19.80
CA ARG A 515 21.96 -17.29 20.09
C ARG A 515 21.61 -16.08 19.20
N ARG A 516 21.23 -14.96 19.81
CA ARG A 516 21.03 -13.68 19.10
C ARG A 516 22.40 -13.02 18.89
N LYS A 517 22.54 -12.24 17.82
CA LYS A 517 23.73 -11.41 17.57
C LYS A 517 23.76 -10.34 18.67
N ASP A 518 24.72 -10.42 19.58
CA ASP A 518 24.83 -9.47 20.68
C ASP A 518 25.18 -8.07 20.11
N ASN A 519 24.23 -7.13 20.20
CA ASN A 519 24.51 -5.70 20.13
C ASN A 519 25.09 -5.28 21.49
N ASN A 520 26.33 -5.70 21.76
CA ASN A 520 27.03 -5.42 23.00
C ASN A 520 27.75 -4.04 22.94
N GLU A 521 27.00 -2.98 22.62
CA GLU A 521 27.44 -1.59 22.77
C GLU A 521 26.48 -0.75 23.64
N THR A 522 25.31 -1.29 24.03
CA THR A 522 24.33 -0.55 24.84
C THR A 522 24.32 -0.90 26.33
N THR A 523 24.93 -2.03 26.73
CA THR A 523 25.03 -2.47 28.14
C THR A 523 26.15 -1.75 28.88
N ASP A 524 27.32 -1.56 28.26
CA ASP A 524 28.43 -0.80 28.85
C ASP A 524 28.13 0.71 28.97
N ALA A 525 27.32 1.26 28.06
CA ALA A 525 26.89 2.66 28.11
C ALA A 525 25.89 2.94 29.25
N LEU A 526 25.02 1.98 29.56
CA LEU A 526 24.04 2.07 30.65
C LEU A 526 24.70 1.87 32.02
N GLU A 527 25.66 0.95 32.16
CA GLU A 527 26.44 0.80 33.39
C GLU A 527 27.36 2.02 33.64
N ALA A 528 27.97 2.59 32.59
CA ALA A 528 28.76 3.82 32.71
C ALA A 528 27.92 5.07 33.05
N LEU A 529 26.67 5.14 32.58
CA LEU A 529 25.72 6.21 32.93
C LEU A 529 25.19 6.06 34.36
N MET A 530 24.88 4.84 34.81
CA MET A 530 24.45 4.59 36.19
C MET A 530 25.59 4.81 37.20
N ALA A 531 26.83 4.44 36.86
CA ALA A 531 28.02 4.72 37.67
C ALA A 531 28.30 6.24 37.80
N ARG A 532 28.09 7.02 36.73
CA ARG A 532 28.20 8.49 36.76
C ARG A 532 27.09 9.16 37.59
N GLN A 533 25.86 8.65 37.53
CA GLN A 533 24.74 9.15 38.34
C GLN A 533 24.95 8.87 39.85
N LEU A 534 25.49 7.70 40.20
CA LEU A 534 25.82 7.32 41.57
C LEU A 534 27.03 8.09 42.13
N ALA A 535 27.98 8.49 41.29
CA ALA A 535 29.11 9.34 41.67
C ALA A 535 28.69 10.81 41.89
N TRP A 536 27.73 11.33 41.11
CA TRP A 536 27.22 12.70 41.26
C TRP A 536 26.41 12.88 42.56
N ASN A 537 25.63 11.87 42.96
CA ASN A 537 24.85 11.88 44.20
C ASN A 537 25.69 11.69 45.49
N ARG A 538 26.97 11.32 45.38
CA ARG A 538 27.90 11.19 46.52
C ARG A 538 28.88 12.37 46.65
N ALA A 539 28.92 13.28 45.69
CA ALA A 539 29.81 14.45 45.69
C ALA A 539 29.08 15.79 45.97
N GLY A 540 27.79 15.73 46.32
CA GLY A 540 26.96 16.89 46.69
C GLY A 540 26.32 16.79 48.08
N ALA A 541 26.85 15.94 48.95
CA ALA A 541 26.51 15.86 50.38
C ALA A 541 27.74 16.18 51.23
#